data_AF-A0A6I1MZC2-F1
#
_entry.id   AF-A0A6I1MZC2-F1
#
_cell.length_a   1.000
_cell.length_b   1.000
_cell.length_c   1.000
_cell.angle_alpha   90.00
_cell.angle_beta   90.00
_cell.angle_gamma   90.00
#
_symmetry.space_group_name_H-M   'P 1'
#
loop_
_entity.id
_entity.type
_entity.pdbx_description
1 polymer ?
#
loop_
_entity_poly.entity_id
_entity_poly.type
_entity_poly.pdbx_seq_one_letter_code
_entity_poly.pdbx_strand_id
1 'polypeptide(L)'
;MTSIPFDTLKMMERLESAGFTNAQAKAQAEVLAEVIGKEKAHAAERYASKHDVAQELVGIKASIDNLGATLNLKIDRSAAEVKSELIRWVVSVGVLQMALIAALILKLTH
;
A
#
# COMPACT_ATOMS: atom_id res chain seq x y z
N MET A 1 -7.13 -20.52 -12.04
CA MET A 1 -8.51 -20.60 -12.58
C MET A 1 -8.51 -21.59 -13.72
N THR A 2 -9.22 -22.71 -13.60
CA THR A 2 -9.36 -23.70 -14.66
C THR A 2 -10.30 -23.16 -15.73
N SER A 3 -9.75 -22.75 -16.88
CA SER A 3 -10.52 -22.24 -18.02
C SER A 3 -11.16 -23.42 -18.75
N ILE A 4 -12.49 -23.45 -18.84
CA ILE A 4 -13.20 -24.41 -19.69
C ILE A 4 -13.09 -23.92 -21.14
N PRO A 5 -12.52 -24.71 -22.06
CA PRO A 5 -12.41 -24.32 -23.48
C PRO A 5 -13.79 -24.30 -24.13
N PHE A 6 -14.00 -23.35 -25.05
CA PHE A 6 -15.22 -23.31 -25.85
C PHE A 6 -15.10 -24.36 -26.97
N ASP A 7 -16.05 -25.30 -27.02
CA ASP A 7 -16.07 -26.39 -27.98
C ASP A 7 -16.94 -26.01 -29.19
N THR A 8 -16.27 -25.45 -30.20
CA THR A 8 -16.88 -25.00 -31.45
C THR A 8 -17.56 -26.14 -32.19
N LEU A 9 -16.98 -27.35 -32.17
CA LEU A 9 -17.52 -28.52 -32.87
C LEU A 9 -18.83 -28.98 -32.22
N LYS A 10 -18.84 -29.12 -30.90
CA LYS A 10 -20.05 -29.46 -30.15
C LYS A 10 -21.14 -28.41 -30.29
N MET A 11 -20.80 -27.14 -30.45
CA MET A 11 -21.77 -26.08 -30.76
C MET A 11 -22.35 -26.25 -32.16
N MET A 12 -21.51 -26.53 -33.17
CA MET A 12 -21.96 -26.79 -34.53
C MET A 12 -22.92 -27.97 -34.60
N GLU A 13 -22.58 -29.10 -33.97
CA GLU A 13 -23.44 -30.30 -33.92
C GLU A 13 -24.82 -29.99 -33.29
N ARG A 14 -24.85 -29.16 -32.25
CA ARG A 14 -26.09 -28.72 -31.61
C ARG A 14 -26.93 -27.82 -32.50
N LEU A 15 -26.29 -26.92 -33.24
CA LEU A 15 -26.97 -26.03 -34.19
C LEU A 15 -27.53 -26.82 -35.37
N GLU A 16 -26.76 -27.75 -35.92
CA GLU A 16 -27.24 -28.65 -36.99
C GLU A 16 -28.41 -29.51 -36.53
N SER A 17 -28.34 -30.06 -35.31
CA SER A 17 -29.46 -30.81 -34.69
C SER A 17 -30.71 -29.95 -34.49
N ALA A 18 -30.56 -28.63 -34.39
CA ALA A 18 -31.65 -27.67 -34.27
C ALA A 18 -32.17 -27.17 -35.64
N GLY A 19 -31.68 -27.72 -36.75
CA GLY A 19 -32.13 -27.39 -38.11
C GLY A 19 -31.33 -26.30 -38.83
N PHE A 20 -30.20 -25.86 -38.27
CA PHE A 20 -29.31 -24.94 -38.98
C PHE A 20 -28.53 -25.68 -40.08
N THR A 21 -28.28 -25.01 -41.19
CA THR A 21 -27.35 -25.53 -42.20
C THR A 21 -25.92 -25.55 -41.63
N ASN A 22 -25.08 -26.48 -42.09
CA ASN A 22 -23.68 -26.56 -41.68
C ASN A 22 -22.93 -25.22 -41.81
N ALA A 23 -23.19 -24.47 -42.89
CA ALA A 23 -22.60 -23.15 -43.10
C ALA A 23 -23.03 -22.12 -42.03
N GLN A 24 -24.31 -22.11 -41.64
CA GLN A 24 -24.82 -21.24 -40.57
C GLN A 24 -24.31 -21.66 -39.19
N ALA A 25 -24.28 -22.97 -38.92
CA ALA A 25 -23.77 -23.54 -37.68
C ALA A 25 -22.30 -23.18 -37.47
N LYS A 26 -21.48 -23.34 -38.52
CA LYS A 26 -20.07 -22.96 -38.53
C LYS A 26 -19.88 -21.47 -38.28
N ALA A 27 -20.60 -20.62 -39.04
CA ALA A 27 -20.49 -19.17 -38.90
C ALA A 27 -20.86 -18.69 -37.49
N GLN A 28 -21.93 -19.22 -36.89
CA GLN A 28 -22.29 -18.87 -35.50
C GLN A 28 -21.27 -19.37 -34.48
N ALA A 29 -20.78 -20.59 -34.64
CA ALA A 29 -19.81 -21.16 -33.72
C ALA A 29 -18.47 -20.41 -33.77
N GLU A 30 -18.02 -19.98 -34.95
CA GLU A 30 -16.82 -19.14 -35.14
C GLU A 30 -16.99 -17.75 -34.51
N VAL A 31 -18.11 -17.06 -34.78
CA VAL A 31 -18.37 -15.73 -34.19
C VAL A 31 -18.44 -15.81 -32.66
N LEU A 32 -19.11 -16.82 -32.12
CA LEU A 32 -19.23 -16.98 -30.68
C LEU A 32 -17.88 -17.35 -30.04
N ALA A 33 -17.07 -18.19 -30.70
CA ALA A 33 -15.71 -18.49 -30.25
C ALA A 33 -14.83 -17.23 -30.24
N GLU A 34 -14.97 -16.35 -31.22
CA GLU A 34 -14.23 -15.08 -31.29
C GLU A 34 -14.66 -14.13 -30.16
N VAL A 35 -15.95 -13.95 -29.91
CA VAL A 35 -16.47 -13.10 -28.83
C VAL A 35 -16.02 -13.62 -27.46
N ILE A 36 -16.13 -14.92 -27.21
CA ILE A 36 -15.69 -15.55 -25.96
C ILE A 36 -14.17 -15.43 -25.81
N GLY A 37 -13.40 -15.58 -26.89
CA GLY A 37 -11.96 -15.39 -26.89
C GLY A 37 -11.55 -13.97 -26.49
N LYS A 38 -12.19 -12.96 -27.07
CA LYS A 38 -11.97 -11.54 -26.74
C LYS A 38 -12.38 -11.22 -25.30
N GLU A 39 -13.52 -11.72 -24.83
CA GLU A 39 -13.99 -11.52 -23.46
C GLU A 39 -13.03 -12.14 -22.44
N LYS A 40 -12.54 -13.37 -22.69
CA LYS A 40 -11.53 -14.00 -21.84
C LYS A 40 -10.23 -13.20 -21.75
N ALA A 41 -9.76 -12.65 -22.87
CA ALA A 41 -8.55 -11.81 -22.89
C ALA A 41 -8.76 -10.54 -22.07
N HIS A 42 -9.89 -9.84 -22.25
CA HIS A 42 -10.24 -8.65 -21.47
C HIS A 42 -10.44 -8.95 -19.99
N ALA A 43 -11.07 -10.08 -19.65
CA ALA A 43 -11.23 -10.52 -18.27
C ALA A 43 -9.86 -10.78 -17.63
N ALA A 44 -8.98 -11.52 -18.29
CA ALA A 44 -7.63 -11.81 -17.81
C ALA A 44 -6.84 -10.52 -17.53
N GLU A 45 -6.87 -9.56 -18.45
CA GLU A 45 -6.23 -8.25 -18.28
C GLU A 45 -6.82 -7.46 -17.10
N ARG A 46 -8.16 -7.42 -16.99
CA ARG A 46 -8.84 -6.73 -15.88
C ARG A 46 -8.56 -7.36 -14.52
N TYR A 47 -8.49 -8.68 -14.43
CA TYR A 47 -8.17 -9.37 -13.19
C TYR A 47 -6.69 -9.25 -12.82
N ALA A 48 -5.78 -9.28 -13.79
CA ALA A 48 -4.37 -8.98 -13.57
C ALA A 48 -4.20 -7.56 -13.02
N SER A 49 -4.81 -6.56 -13.65
CA SER A 49 -4.77 -5.17 -13.18
C SER A 49 -5.32 -5.01 -11.76
N LYS A 50 -6.40 -5.71 -11.38
CA LYS A 50 -6.91 -5.70 -10.00
C LYS A 50 -5.93 -6.31 -9.01
N HIS A 51 -5.22 -7.36 -9.40
CA HIS A 51 -4.20 -7.99 -8.56
C HIS A 51 -3.03 -7.04 -8.34
N ASP A 52 -2.57 -6.38 -9.41
CA ASP A 52 -1.49 -5.40 -9.35
C ASP A 52 -1.86 -4.23 -8.43
N VAL A 53 -3.07 -3.68 -8.56
CA VAL A 53 -3.58 -2.63 -7.67
C VAL A 53 -3.62 -3.09 -6.21
N ALA A 54 -4.06 -4.33 -5.95
CA ALA A 54 -4.07 -4.88 -4.60
C ALA A 54 -2.64 -5.01 -4.02
N GLN A 55 -1.68 -5.42 -4.85
CA GLN A 55 -0.27 -5.50 -4.48
C GLN A 55 0.31 -4.11 -4.18
N GLU A 56 0.03 -3.11 -5.02
CA GLU A 56 0.45 -1.73 -4.78
C GLU A 56 -0.13 -1.15 -3.50
N LEU A 57 -1.41 -1.41 -3.20
CA LEU A 57 -2.04 -0.99 -1.95
C LEU A 57 -1.36 -1.59 -0.72
N VAL A 58 -0.96 -2.87 -0.77
CA VAL A 58 -0.20 -3.51 0.30
C VAL A 58 1.17 -2.85 0.47
N GLY A 59 1.86 -2.55 -0.62
CA GLY A 59 3.16 -1.86 -0.60
C GLY A 59 3.07 -0.43 -0.04
N ILE A 60 2.04 0.32 -0.44
CA ILE A 60 1.76 1.66 0.08
C ILE A 60 1.46 1.61 1.58
N LYS A 61 0.62 0.67 2.02
CA LYS A 61 0.31 0.50 3.45
C LYS A 61 1.56 0.21 4.27
N ALA A 62 2.41 -0.71 3.82
CA ALA A 62 3.68 -1.02 4.48
C ALA A 62 4.62 0.20 4.54
N SER A 63 4.64 1.03 3.49
CA SER A 63 5.42 2.27 3.44
C SER A 63 4.90 3.32 4.43
N ILE A 64 3.57 3.44 4.57
CA ILE A 64 2.93 4.32 5.55
C ILE A 64 3.27 3.88 6.97
N ASP A 65 3.16 2.58 7.26
CA ASP A 65 3.47 2.03 8.59
C ASP A 65 4.94 2.28 8.97
N ASN A 66 5.87 2.06 8.02
CA ASN A 66 7.29 2.34 8.22
C ASN A 66 7.57 3.84 8.41
N LEU A 67 6.90 4.70 7.65
CA LEU A 67 7.02 6.15 7.81
C LEU A 67 6.51 6.61 9.17
N GLY A 68 5.38 6.06 9.64
CA GLY A 68 4.84 6.32 10.98
C GLY A 68 5.81 5.90 12.09
N ALA A 69 6.39 4.71 11.98
CA ALA A 69 7.40 4.23 12.92
C ALA A 69 8.65 5.15 12.93
N THR A 70 9.14 5.52 11.75
CA THR A 70 10.30 6.42 11.60
C THR A 70 10.02 7.80 12.20
N LEU A 71 8.81 8.33 12.01
CA LEU A 71 8.41 9.63 12.53
C LEU A 71 8.31 9.62 14.06
N ASN A 72 7.71 8.58 14.64
CA ASN A 72 7.66 8.41 16.10
C ASN A 72 9.07 8.36 16.71
N LEU A 73 9.98 7.57 16.12
CA LEU A 73 11.37 7.51 16.57
C LEU A 73 12.07 8.88 16.51
N LYS A 74 11.82 9.67 15.46
CA LYS A 74 12.37 11.03 15.35
C LYS A 74 11.78 11.96 16.41
N ILE A 75 10.47 11.90 16.65
CA ILE A 75 9.80 12.71 17.68
C ILE A 75 10.36 12.37 19.07
N ASP A 76 10.46 11.09 19.41
CA ASP A 76 11.00 10.64 20.70
C ASP A 76 12.45 11.10 20.89
N ARG A 77 13.26 10.99 19.84
CA ARG A 77 14.64 11.46 19.85
C ARG A 77 14.72 12.97 20.06
N SER A 78 13.98 13.76 19.29
CA SER A 78 13.99 15.22 19.43
C SER A 78 13.44 15.67 20.79
N ALA A 79 12.44 14.97 21.33
CA ALA A 79 11.93 15.22 22.68
C ALA A 79 13.00 14.95 23.75
N ALA A 80 13.75 13.85 23.62
CA ALA A 80 14.85 13.53 24.53
C ALA A 80 16.01 14.55 24.44
N GLU A 81 16.35 14.98 23.23
CA GLU A 81 17.37 16.01 22.99
C GLU A 81 16.96 17.34 23.65
N VAL A 82 15.74 17.83 23.41
CA VAL A 82 15.22 19.05 24.04
C VAL A 82 15.17 18.94 25.56
N LYS A 83 14.73 17.80 26.11
CA LYS A 83 14.71 17.57 27.57
C LYS A 83 16.13 17.60 28.16
N SER A 84 17.09 16.99 27.48
CA SER A 84 18.50 16.97 27.90
C SER A 84 19.09 18.38 27.90
N GLU A 85 18.87 19.13 26.83
CA GLU A 85 19.32 20.52 26.73
C GLU A 85 18.68 21.42 27.79
N LEU A 86 17.39 21.25 28.06
CA LEU A 86 16.68 21.97 29.11
C LEU A 86 17.29 21.68 30.48
N ILE A 87 17.55 20.42 30.82
CA ILE A 87 18.21 20.04 32.08
C ILE A 87 19.58 20.71 32.18
N ARG A 88 20.39 20.64 31.11
CA ARG A 88 21.72 21.26 31.08
C ARG A 88 21.65 22.77 31.33
N TRP A 89 20.71 23.47 30.70
CA TRP A 89 20.50 24.91 30.93
C TRP A 89 20.05 25.20 32.36
N VAL A 90 19.05 24.47 32.87
CA VAL A 90 18.51 24.68 34.23
C VAL A 90 19.58 24.44 35.30
N VAL A 91 20.36 23.37 35.17
CA VAL A 91 21.48 23.07 36.08
C VAL A 91 22.54 24.17 36.03
N SER A 92 22.90 24.64 34.83
CA SER A 92 23.91 25.68 34.65
C SER A 92 23.48 27.01 35.29
N VAL A 93 22.22 27.42 35.09
CA VAL A 93 21.66 28.63 35.70
C VAL A 93 21.55 28.48 37.23
N GLY A 94 21.11 27.32 37.72
CA GLY A 94 20.98 27.05 39.16
C GLY A 94 22.33 27.14 39.88
N VAL A 95 23.39 26.57 39.30
CA VAL A 95 24.76 26.67 39.85
C VAL A 95 25.22 28.14 39.91
N LEU A 96 24.99 28.91 38.85
CA LEU A 96 25.34 30.33 38.82
C LEU A 96 24.57 31.13 39.89
N GLN A 97 23.26 30.89 40.03
CA GLN A 97 22.43 31.54 41.05
C GLN A 97 22.92 31.22 42.47
N MET A 98 23.26 29.96 42.76
CA MET A 98 23.77 29.56 44.07
C MET A 98 25.14 30.21 44.37
N ALA A 99 26.02 30.30 43.37
CA ALA A 99 27.30 30.99 43.52
C ALA A 99 27.13 32.49 43.81
N LEU A 100 26.19 33.15 43.12
CA LEU A 100 25.87 34.56 43.37
C LEU A 100 25.30 34.79 44.78
N ILE A 101 24.38 33.93 45.23
CA ILE A 101 23.83 34.01 46.59
C ILE A 101 24.94 33.83 47.63
N ALA A 102 25.82 32.84 47.46
CA ALA A 102 26.93 32.61 48.38
C ALA A 102 27.89 33.81 48.43
N ALA A 103 28.21 34.42 47.29
CA ALA A 103 29.06 35.62 47.23
C ALA A 103 28.41 36.82 47.93
N LEU A 104 27.10 37.01 47.78
CA LEU A 104 26.35 38.08 48.45
C LEU A 104 26.33 37.88 49.98
N ILE A 105 26.10 36.66 50.45
CA ILE A 105 26.13 36.33 51.89
C ILE A 105 27.52 36.62 52.46
N LEU A 106 28.58 36.21 51.77
CA LEU A 106 29.96 36.47 52.21
C LEU A 106 30.23 37.97 52.31
N LYS A 107 29.83 38.76 51.30
CA LYS A 107 29.99 40.22 51.28
C LYS A 107 29.19 40.94 52.37
N LEU A 108 28.05 40.39 52.82
CA LEU A 108 27.25 40.96 53.90
C LEU A 108 27.77 40.60 55.30
N THR A 109 28.53 39.51 55.40
CA THR A 109 29.04 39.00 56.69
C THR A 109 30.46 39.51 57.00
N HIS A 110 31.21 39.89 55.97
CA HIS A 110 32.54 40.52 56.08
C HIS A 110 32.46 42.04 55.94
#